data_AF-A0A0R3MVY7-F1
#
_entry.id   AF-A0A0R3MVY7-F1
#
_cell.length_a   1.000
_cell.length_b   1.000
_cell.length_c   1.000
_cell.angle_alpha   90.00
_cell.angle_beta   90.00
_cell.angle_gamma   90.00
#
_symmetry.space_group_name_H-M   'P 1'
#
loop_
_entity.id
_entity.type
_entity.pdbx_description
1 polymer ?
#
loop_
_entity_poly.entity_id
_entity_poly.type
_entity_poly.pdbx_seq_one_letter_code
_entity_poly.pdbx_strand_id
1 'polypeptide(L)'
;MNSISERHRAAWAKWVGKPPGLPPDMAAEFIKQMEAGKSHAQLTNARGPHYIAARERVKKHGELNPEFAKRVAELAPINAQARLAAGRGAHNRQKTHCKHGHDLAVHGHIQIQKNGWKWRRCRLCTEMHSRAGGVIRPEAFANAETLLRKGLPLSKVVKHTVRRWPVFQKYRALNPEFERIIEQTRIVRVAQTRIIRAPNLTGILAGTPDATLAAAQAAVSERVPYDIRQEAISLTVMDVLERRITFNEIAATARRHVSRLYSQDRYRQSLDAPIWNDSATTRLDMLTEGIWQ
;
A
#
# COMPACT_ATOMS: atom_id res chain seq x y z
N MET A 1 41.97 -13.09 6.02
CA MET A 1 41.46 -11.98 5.16
C MET A 1 41.85 -10.66 5.81
N ASN A 2 42.66 -9.83 5.15
CA ASN A 2 43.09 -8.55 5.72
C ASN A 2 41.89 -7.66 6.05
N SER A 3 41.92 -6.99 7.20
CA SER A 3 40.90 -6.04 7.61
C SER A 3 40.82 -4.87 6.62
N ILE A 4 39.68 -4.16 6.59
CA ILE A 4 39.49 -3.02 5.68
C ILE A 4 40.57 -1.95 5.93
N SER A 5 40.94 -1.72 7.19
CA SER A 5 41.97 -0.75 7.57
C SER A 5 43.37 -1.19 7.10
N GLU A 6 43.68 -2.48 7.10
CA GLU A 6 44.94 -3.01 6.56
C GLU A 6 45.02 -2.85 5.04
N ARG A 7 43.93 -3.08 4.30
CA ARG A 7 43.91 -2.85 2.85
C ARG A 7 44.13 -1.38 2.51
N HIS A 8 43.52 -0.48 3.28
CA HIS A 8 43.74 0.96 3.14
C HIS A 8 45.18 1.37 3.49
N ARG A 9 45.75 0.84 4.57
CA ARG A 9 47.15 1.09 4.94
C ARG A 9 48.12 0.56 3.91
N ALA A 10 47.91 -0.67 3.41
CA ALA A 10 48.73 -1.26 2.35
C ALA A 10 48.62 -0.48 1.04
N ALA A 11 47.41 -0.04 0.67
CA ALA A 11 47.20 0.83 -0.48
C ALA A 11 47.92 2.16 -0.30
N TRP A 12 47.80 2.81 0.86
CA TRP A 12 48.44 4.09 1.17
C TRP A 12 49.97 3.98 1.21
N ALA A 13 50.52 2.92 1.81
CA ALA A 13 51.95 2.68 1.91
C ALA A 13 52.63 2.58 0.53
N LYS A 14 51.95 2.06 -0.50
CA LYS A 14 52.44 2.05 -1.88
C LYS A 14 52.70 3.46 -2.46
N TRP A 15 52.14 4.49 -1.85
CA TRP A 15 52.14 5.86 -2.35
C TRP A 15 53.00 6.82 -1.55
N VAL A 16 53.53 6.41 -0.40
CA VAL A 16 54.44 7.24 0.41
C VAL A 16 55.72 7.48 -0.38
N GLY A 17 56.13 8.74 -0.53
CA GLY A 17 57.35 9.14 -1.25
C GLY A 17 57.25 9.13 -2.78
N LYS A 18 56.14 8.69 -3.38
CA LYS A 18 55.94 8.74 -4.84
C LYS A 18 55.46 10.12 -5.31
N PRO A 19 55.93 10.62 -6.47
CA PRO A 19 55.51 11.91 -7.02
C PRO A 19 53.98 11.98 -7.21
N PRO A 20 53.38 13.19 -7.24
CA PRO A 20 51.95 13.33 -7.45
C PRO A 20 51.52 12.69 -8.78
N GLY A 21 50.40 11.97 -8.75
CA GLY A 21 49.85 11.25 -9.91
C GLY A 21 50.03 9.72 -9.85
N LEU A 22 49.78 9.09 -10.99
CA LEU A 22 49.92 7.64 -11.21
C LEU A 22 51.23 7.36 -11.96
N PRO A 23 51.97 6.31 -11.57
CA PRO A 23 53.01 5.72 -12.39
C PRO A 23 52.46 5.28 -13.76
N PRO A 24 53.26 5.38 -14.84
CA PRO A 24 52.78 5.14 -16.21
C PRO A 24 52.16 3.75 -16.43
N ASP A 25 52.73 2.72 -15.81
CA ASP A 25 52.24 1.34 -15.76
C ASP A 25 50.83 1.24 -15.15
N MET A 26 50.61 1.90 -14.01
CA MET A 26 49.29 1.95 -13.38
C MET A 26 48.28 2.81 -14.16
N ALA A 27 48.73 3.88 -14.82
CA ALA A 27 47.89 4.69 -15.69
C ALA A 27 47.42 3.88 -16.91
N ALA A 28 48.31 3.12 -17.55
CA ALA A 28 47.98 2.23 -18.65
C ALA A 28 47.02 1.11 -18.22
N GLU A 29 47.25 0.48 -17.05
CA GLU A 29 46.33 -0.50 -16.49
C GLU A 29 44.96 0.10 -16.19
N PHE A 30 44.92 1.33 -15.68
CA PHE A 30 43.67 2.04 -15.41
C PHE A 30 42.84 2.25 -16.68
N ILE A 31 43.47 2.73 -17.77
CA ILE A 31 42.79 2.88 -19.06
C ILE A 31 42.34 1.52 -19.61
N LYS A 32 43.21 0.51 -19.59
CA LYS A 32 42.87 -0.85 -20.03
C LYS A 32 41.64 -1.42 -19.31
N GLN A 33 41.53 -1.20 -18.00
CA GLN A 33 40.36 -1.64 -17.23
C GLN A 33 39.11 -0.82 -17.52
N MET A 34 39.25 0.49 -17.81
CA MET A 34 38.13 1.30 -18.30
C MET A 34 37.67 0.83 -19.68
N GLU A 35 38.57 0.50 -20.60
CA GLU A 35 38.21 -0.06 -21.91
C GLU A 35 37.52 -1.43 -21.78
N ALA A 36 37.87 -2.22 -20.76
CA ALA A 36 37.16 -3.44 -20.36
C ALA A 36 35.78 -3.19 -19.70
N GLY A 37 35.26 -1.96 -19.71
CA GLY A 37 33.94 -1.61 -19.21
C GLY A 37 33.84 -1.36 -17.71
N LYS A 38 34.97 -1.35 -16.97
CA LYS A 38 34.94 -1.03 -15.54
C LYS A 38 34.67 0.46 -15.33
N SER A 39 33.77 0.78 -14.40
CA SER A 39 33.49 2.19 -14.11
C SER A 39 34.61 2.83 -13.31
N HIS A 40 34.83 4.13 -13.49
CA HIS A 40 35.80 4.90 -12.72
C HIS A 40 35.63 4.69 -11.19
N ALA A 41 34.39 4.55 -10.71
CA ALA A 41 34.11 4.27 -9.30
C ALA A 41 34.55 2.86 -8.84
N GLN A 42 34.56 1.85 -9.71
CA GLN A 42 35.07 0.52 -9.38
C GLN A 42 36.60 0.50 -9.25
N LEU A 43 37.29 1.29 -10.07
CA LEU A 43 38.75 1.39 -10.07
C LEU A 43 39.29 2.27 -8.94
N THR A 44 38.48 3.20 -8.44
CA THR A 44 38.87 4.16 -7.39
C THR A 44 38.35 3.84 -5.99
N ASN A 45 37.44 2.87 -5.85
CA ASN A 45 36.92 2.46 -4.55
C ASN A 45 37.81 1.39 -3.92
N ALA A 46 38.51 1.75 -2.84
CA ALA A 46 39.42 0.86 -2.09
C ALA A 46 38.75 -0.42 -1.54
N ARG A 47 37.41 -0.45 -1.45
CA ARG A 47 36.66 -1.65 -1.03
C ARG A 47 36.38 -2.62 -2.19
N GLY A 48 36.58 -2.18 -3.43
CA GLY A 48 36.29 -2.96 -4.63
C GLY A 48 37.41 -3.94 -4.99
N PRO A 49 37.09 -5.07 -5.63
CA PRO A 49 38.08 -6.04 -6.10
C PRO A 49 38.93 -5.51 -7.27
N HIS A 50 38.52 -4.41 -7.90
CA HIS A 50 39.20 -3.80 -9.05
C HIS A 50 39.92 -2.50 -8.67
N TYR A 51 40.21 -2.28 -7.39
CA TYR A 51 40.88 -1.06 -6.94
C TYR A 51 42.29 -0.97 -7.51
N ILE A 52 42.59 0.14 -8.21
CA ILE A 52 43.92 0.46 -8.73
C ILE A 52 44.53 1.61 -7.92
N ALA A 53 43.80 2.73 -7.81
CA ALA A 53 44.33 3.95 -7.19
C ALA A 53 43.24 4.83 -6.56
N ALA A 54 43.63 5.68 -5.60
CA ALA A 54 42.71 6.62 -4.97
C ALA A 54 42.20 7.69 -5.96
N ARG A 55 40.94 8.11 -5.83
CA ARG A 55 40.30 9.10 -6.70
C ARG A 55 41.11 10.41 -6.84
N GLU A 56 41.68 10.89 -5.73
CA GLU A 56 42.49 12.11 -5.70
C GLU A 56 43.76 11.99 -6.54
N ARG A 57 44.39 10.81 -6.55
CA ARG A 57 45.59 10.52 -7.35
C ARG A 57 45.26 10.49 -8.84
N VAL A 58 44.15 9.86 -9.22
CA VAL A 58 43.68 9.84 -10.62
C VAL A 58 43.38 11.26 -11.09
N LYS A 59 42.75 12.09 -10.24
CA LYS A 59 42.49 13.51 -10.53
C LYS A 59 43.80 14.28 -10.76
N LYS A 60 44.75 14.21 -9.82
CA LYS A 60 46.07 14.86 -9.96
C LYS A 60 46.83 14.36 -11.21
N HIS A 61 46.74 13.07 -11.53
CA HIS A 61 47.37 12.53 -12.73
C HIS A 61 46.76 13.10 -14.01
N GLY A 62 45.43 13.27 -14.05
CA GLY A 62 44.74 13.92 -15.16
C GLY A 62 45.06 15.41 -15.31
N GLU A 63 45.30 16.13 -14.21
CA GLU A 63 45.79 17.52 -14.23
C GLU A 63 47.19 17.61 -14.87
N LEU A 64 48.06 16.64 -14.57
CA LEU A 64 49.43 16.57 -15.11
C LEU A 64 49.48 15.99 -16.54
N ASN A 65 48.49 15.18 -16.95
CA ASN A 65 48.45 14.47 -18.23
C ASN A 65 47.09 14.67 -18.91
N PRO A 66 46.93 15.75 -19.72
CA PRO A 66 45.66 16.08 -20.36
C PRO A 66 45.10 14.98 -21.26
N GLU A 67 45.97 14.22 -21.96
CA GLU A 67 45.54 13.11 -22.82
C GLU A 67 44.88 11.98 -22.02
N PHE A 68 45.45 11.63 -20.86
CA PHE A 68 44.85 10.66 -19.94
C PHE A 68 43.49 11.16 -19.45
N ALA A 69 43.39 12.43 -19.04
CA ALA A 69 42.14 13.02 -18.59
C ALA A 69 41.06 12.99 -19.66
N LYS A 70 41.41 13.33 -20.91
CA LYS A 70 40.52 13.26 -22.07
C LYS A 70 40.01 11.83 -22.27
N ARG A 71 40.90 10.83 -22.26
CA ARG A 71 40.51 9.43 -22.44
C ARG A 71 39.58 8.92 -21.33
N VAL A 72 39.87 9.25 -20.07
CA VAL A 72 38.99 8.91 -18.93
C VAL A 72 37.63 9.59 -19.07
N ALA A 73 37.59 10.85 -19.50
CA ALA A 73 36.34 11.60 -19.68
C ALA A 73 35.45 11.02 -20.78
N GLU A 74 36.03 10.47 -21.86
CA GLU A 74 35.31 9.76 -22.92
C GLU A 74 34.71 8.43 -22.43
N LEU A 75 35.51 7.62 -21.71
CA LEU A 75 35.09 6.28 -21.27
C LEU A 75 34.14 6.29 -20.06
N ALA A 76 34.26 7.29 -19.18
CA ALA A 76 33.48 7.37 -17.95
C ALA A 76 31.94 7.34 -18.16
N PRO A 77 31.35 8.16 -19.05
CA PRO A 77 29.90 8.13 -19.30
C PRO A 77 29.45 6.81 -19.94
N ILE A 78 30.23 6.27 -20.89
CA ILE A 78 29.95 4.99 -21.56
C ILE A 78 29.86 3.87 -20.52
N ASN A 79 30.86 3.75 -19.65
CA ASN A 79 30.89 2.71 -18.62
C ASN A 79 29.85 2.95 -17.52
N ALA A 80 29.54 4.21 -17.20
CA ALA A 80 28.47 4.55 -16.27
C ALA A 80 27.11 4.12 -16.83
N GLN A 81 26.85 4.37 -18.11
CA GLN A 81 25.62 3.95 -18.79
C GLN A 81 25.55 2.43 -18.92
N ALA A 82 26.62 1.76 -19.33
CA ALA A 82 26.70 0.30 -19.40
C ALA A 82 26.42 -0.34 -18.02
N ARG A 83 26.97 0.25 -16.94
CA ARG A 83 26.68 -0.19 -15.56
C ARG A 83 25.23 0.08 -15.15
N LEU A 84 24.64 1.19 -15.56
CA LEU A 84 23.23 1.49 -15.30
C LEU A 84 22.31 0.52 -16.07
N ALA A 85 22.64 0.20 -17.32
CA ALA A 85 21.95 -0.76 -18.17
C ALA A 85 22.06 -2.19 -17.64
N ALA A 86 23.25 -2.60 -17.19
CA ALA A 86 23.47 -3.82 -16.43
C ALA A 86 22.67 -3.85 -15.12
N GLY A 87 22.14 -2.70 -14.69
CA GLY A 87 21.05 -2.60 -13.74
C GLY A 87 21.52 -2.55 -12.29
N ARG A 88 21.27 -1.41 -11.63
CA ARG A 88 21.17 -1.34 -10.17
C ARG A 88 19.97 -2.18 -9.73
N GLY A 89 20.18 -3.49 -9.62
CA GLY A 89 19.11 -4.45 -9.36
C GLY A 89 19.18 -5.74 -10.17
N ALA A 90 20.11 -5.92 -11.11
CA ALA A 90 20.28 -7.23 -11.76
C ALA A 90 20.53 -8.34 -10.73
N HIS A 91 21.40 -8.11 -9.76
CA HIS A 91 21.56 -9.01 -8.62
C HIS A 91 20.23 -9.32 -7.91
N ASN A 92 19.40 -8.29 -7.64
CA ASN A 92 18.10 -8.50 -6.99
C ASN A 92 17.06 -9.19 -7.91
N ARG A 93 17.19 -9.06 -9.25
CA ARG A 93 16.37 -9.76 -10.24
C ARG A 93 16.78 -11.24 -10.39
N GLN A 94 18.07 -11.52 -10.24
CA GLN A 94 18.67 -12.87 -10.30
C GLN A 94 18.51 -13.65 -8.99
N LYS A 95 18.07 -13.01 -7.90
CA LYS A 95 17.76 -13.74 -6.66
C LYS A 95 16.59 -14.68 -6.89
N THR A 96 16.88 -15.97 -6.80
CA THR A 96 15.90 -17.06 -6.78
C THR A 96 15.26 -17.19 -5.39
N HIS A 97 16.00 -16.91 -4.32
CA HIS A 97 15.52 -17.06 -2.95
C HIS A 97 15.60 -15.76 -2.15
N CYS A 98 14.74 -15.64 -1.14
CA CYS A 98 14.80 -14.55 -0.17
C CYS A 98 15.90 -14.80 0.89
N LYS A 99 16.13 -13.84 1.79
CA LYS A 99 17.12 -13.99 2.88
C LYS A 99 16.85 -15.19 3.81
N HIS A 100 15.60 -15.65 3.87
CA HIS A 100 15.17 -16.80 4.68
C HIS A 100 15.06 -18.10 3.88
N GLY A 101 15.54 -18.13 2.63
CA GLY A 101 15.52 -19.34 1.80
C GLY A 101 14.17 -19.64 1.12
N HIS A 102 13.17 -18.77 1.21
CA HIS A 102 11.92 -18.97 0.47
C HIS A 102 12.09 -18.65 -1.01
N ASP A 103 11.55 -19.50 -1.88
CA ASP A 103 11.55 -19.29 -3.33
C ASP A 103 10.75 -18.02 -3.72
N LEU A 104 11.42 -17.11 -4.41
CA LEU A 104 10.85 -15.87 -4.92
C LEU A 104 10.11 -16.05 -6.25
N ALA A 105 10.22 -17.20 -6.92
CA ALA A 105 9.34 -17.53 -8.05
C ALA A 105 7.92 -17.79 -7.54
N VAL A 106 7.77 -18.55 -6.45
CA VAL A 106 6.48 -18.90 -5.85
C VAL A 106 5.94 -17.78 -4.94
N HIS A 107 6.80 -17.21 -4.10
CA HIS A 107 6.38 -16.26 -3.05
C HIS A 107 6.84 -14.82 -3.30
N GLY A 108 7.51 -14.53 -4.41
CA GLY A 108 7.98 -13.18 -4.71
C GLY A 108 6.84 -12.25 -5.12
N HIS A 109 6.81 -11.06 -4.53
CA HIS A 109 5.89 -9.99 -4.90
C HIS A 109 6.69 -8.71 -5.17
N ILE A 110 6.48 -8.08 -6.33
CA ILE A 110 7.12 -6.81 -6.67
C ILE A 110 6.30 -5.68 -6.03
N GLN A 111 6.89 -4.94 -5.09
CA GLN A 111 6.34 -3.69 -4.60
C GLN A 111 6.99 -2.51 -5.33
N ILE A 112 6.18 -1.54 -5.72
CA ILE A 112 6.61 -0.27 -6.30
C ILE A 112 6.46 0.79 -5.21
N GLN A 113 7.55 1.44 -4.81
CA GLN A 113 7.51 2.56 -3.87
C GLN A 113 7.04 3.84 -4.56
N LYS A 114 6.64 4.85 -3.78
CA LYS A 114 6.20 6.16 -4.29
C LYS A 114 7.23 6.88 -5.17
N ASN A 115 8.52 6.61 -4.98
CA ASN A 115 9.62 7.14 -5.79
C ASN A 115 9.89 6.33 -7.09
N GLY A 116 9.01 5.39 -7.43
CA GLY A 116 9.17 4.50 -8.59
C GLY A 116 10.15 3.33 -8.37
N TRP A 117 10.81 3.24 -7.21
CA TRP A 117 11.75 2.17 -6.93
C TRP A 117 11.01 0.84 -6.76
N LYS A 118 11.40 -0.15 -7.56
CA LYS A 118 10.81 -1.51 -7.54
C LYS A 118 11.70 -2.44 -6.74
N TRP A 119 11.10 -3.20 -5.83
CA TRP A 119 11.80 -4.25 -5.08
C TRP A 119 10.92 -5.47 -4.89
N ARG A 120 11.55 -6.66 -4.91
CA ARG A 120 10.86 -7.94 -4.70
C ARG A 120 10.89 -8.29 -3.22
N ARG A 121 9.72 -8.44 -2.60
CA ARG A 121 9.56 -8.95 -1.23
C ARG A 121 9.01 -10.37 -1.27
N CYS A 122 9.45 -11.20 -0.33
CA CYS A 122 8.84 -12.50 -0.11
C CYS A 122 7.53 -12.34 0.65
N ARG A 123 6.44 -12.89 0.10
CA ARG A 123 5.09 -12.89 0.69
C ARG A 123 5.08 -13.64 2.01
N LEU A 124 5.71 -14.82 2.09
CA LEU A 124 5.82 -15.59 3.33
C LEU A 124 6.53 -14.80 4.43
N CYS A 125 7.69 -14.19 4.13
CA CYS A 125 8.37 -13.35 5.13
C CYS A 125 7.51 -12.16 5.57
N THR A 126 6.75 -11.57 4.65
CA THR A 126 5.85 -10.45 4.97
C THR A 126 4.71 -10.90 5.89
N GLU A 127 4.16 -12.08 5.64
CA GLU A 127 3.11 -12.71 6.44
C GLU A 127 3.62 -13.17 7.80
N MET A 128 4.80 -13.79 7.87
CA MET A 128 5.47 -14.11 9.13
C MET A 128 5.70 -12.84 9.95
N HIS A 129 6.18 -11.77 9.32
CA HIS A 129 6.35 -10.49 10.00
C HIS A 129 5.03 -9.81 10.39
N SER A 130 3.92 -10.05 9.68
CA SER A 130 2.62 -9.52 10.06
C SER A 130 2.02 -10.30 11.24
N ARG A 131 2.14 -11.64 11.22
CA ARG A 131 1.69 -12.55 12.28
C ARG A 131 2.50 -12.45 13.57
N ALA A 132 3.82 -12.27 13.47
CA ALA A 132 4.69 -12.11 14.65
C ALA A 132 4.33 -10.88 15.49
N GLY A 133 3.53 -9.96 14.94
CA GLY A 133 3.00 -8.81 15.65
C GLY A 133 4.04 -7.72 15.95
N GLY A 134 5.32 -7.91 15.61
CA GLY A 134 6.37 -6.95 15.95
C GLY A 134 6.55 -6.74 17.45
N VAL A 135 7.67 -6.14 17.83
CA VAL A 135 7.91 -5.69 19.21
C VAL A 135 7.40 -4.27 19.31
N ILE A 136 6.50 -4.02 20.26
CA ILE A 136 5.93 -2.69 20.45
C ILE A 136 6.82 -1.97 21.45
N ARG A 137 7.29 -0.78 21.06
CA ARG A 137 8.11 0.05 21.94
C ARG A 137 7.22 0.61 23.06
N PRO A 138 7.65 0.61 24.32
CA PRO A 138 6.89 1.18 25.44
C PRO A 138 6.43 2.62 25.18
N GLU A 139 7.28 3.42 24.54
CA GLU A 139 6.99 4.80 24.13
C GLU A 139 5.73 4.92 23.25
N ALA A 140 5.51 3.95 22.35
CA ALA A 140 4.35 3.97 21.46
C ALA A 140 3.04 3.80 22.25
N PHE A 141 3.08 3.14 23.40
CA PHE A 141 1.91 2.97 24.27
C PHE A 141 1.67 4.17 25.16
N ALA A 142 2.72 4.75 25.75
CA ALA A 142 2.57 6.01 26.47
C ALA A 142 1.92 7.07 25.57
N ASN A 143 2.31 7.10 24.28
CA ASN A 143 1.69 7.97 23.28
C ASN A 143 0.24 7.56 22.95
N ALA A 144 -0.04 6.25 22.82
CA ALA A 144 -1.40 5.76 22.55
C ALA A 144 -2.37 6.10 23.68
N GLU A 145 -1.94 5.92 24.93
CA GLU A 145 -2.68 6.27 26.13
C GLU A 145 -2.93 7.77 26.21
N THR A 146 -1.90 8.59 25.95
CA THR A 146 -2.01 10.05 25.88
C THR A 146 -3.05 10.47 24.83
N LEU A 147 -3.05 9.84 23.65
CA LEU A 147 -4.03 10.15 22.58
C LEU A 147 -5.44 9.69 22.94
N LEU A 148 -5.59 8.55 23.62
CA LEU A 148 -6.89 8.08 24.11
C LEU A 148 -7.43 9.03 25.19
N ARG A 149 -6.62 9.46 26.16
CA ARG A 149 -7.03 10.44 27.17
C ARG A 149 -7.42 11.79 26.57
N LYS A 150 -6.79 12.19 25.45
CA LYS A 150 -7.20 13.35 24.63
C LYS A 150 -8.50 13.14 23.84
N GLY A 151 -9.15 11.98 23.98
CA GLY A 151 -10.40 11.64 23.33
C GLY A 151 -10.29 11.31 21.85
N LEU A 152 -9.10 10.99 21.31
CA LEU A 152 -8.97 10.61 19.89
C LEU A 152 -9.62 9.24 19.60
N PRO A 153 -10.10 9.02 18.34
CA PRO A 153 -10.66 7.74 17.96
C PRO A 153 -9.63 6.64 18.05
N LEU A 154 -10.03 5.46 18.50
CA LEU A 154 -9.19 4.26 18.51
C LEU A 154 -8.54 4.01 17.13
N SER A 155 -9.31 4.21 16.04
CA SER A 155 -8.80 4.08 14.67
C SER A 155 -7.66 5.06 14.34
N LYS A 156 -7.73 6.31 14.82
CA LYS A 156 -6.65 7.29 14.68
C LYS A 156 -5.47 6.94 15.59
N VAL A 157 -5.73 6.56 16.85
CA VAL A 157 -4.68 6.16 17.79
C VAL A 157 -3.86 5.00 17.19
N VAL A 158 -4.51 3.91 16.79
CA VAL A 158 -3.83 2.75 16.19
C VAL A 158 -3.06 3.14 14.92
N LYS A 159 -3.63 3.99 14.06
CA LYS A 159 -2.96 4.44 12.82
C LYS A 159 -1.68 5.23 13.12
N HIS A 160 -1.67 6.06 14.17
CA HIS A 160 -0.56 6.96 14.47
C HIS A 160 0.52 6.33 15.35
N THR A 161 0.18 5.41 16.26
CA THR A 161 1.15 4.83 17.22
C THR A 161 1.60 3.44 16.81
N VAL A 162 0.71 2.46 16.87
CA VAL A 162 1.04 1.03 16.73
C VAL A 162 1.10 0.59 15.25
N ARG A 163 0.45 1.33 14.34
CA ARG A 163 0.33 1.13 12.88
C ARG A 163 -0.28 -0.21 12.43
N ARG A 164 -0.36 -1.22 13.29
CA ARG A 164 -0.85 -2.56 12.98
C ARG A 164 -1.85 -3.02 14.04
N TRP A 165 -3.01 -3.49 13.59
CA TRP A 165 -4.10 -3.91 14.47
C TRP A 165 -3.83 -5.17 15.31
N PRO A 166 -3.25 -6.27 14.78
CA PRO A 166 -3.01 -7.48 15.58
C PRO A 166 -2.08 -7.23 16.77
N VAL A 167 -1.14 -6.32 16.56
CA VAL A 167 -0.13 -5.85 17.51
C VAL A 167 -0.80 -5.12 18.66
N PHE A 168 -1.72 -4.21 18.31
CA PHE A 168 -2.54 -3.49 19.26
C PHE A 168 -3.44 -4.43 20.09
N GLN A 169 -4.06 -5.42 19.44
CA GLN A 169 -4.89 -6.43 20.11
C GLN A 169 -4.10 -7.29 21.11
N LYS A 170 -2.91 -7.76 20.72
CA LYS A 170 -2.04 -8.51 21.63
C LYS A 170 -1.69 -7.68 22.87
N TYR A 171 -1.44 -6.38 22.71
CA TYR A 171 -1.16 -5.52 23.85
C TYR A 171 -2.37 -5.31 24.77
N ARG A 172 -3.56 -5.11 24.21
CA ARG A 172 -4.81 -5.02 24.98
C ARG A 172 -5.00 -6.26 25.84
N ALA A 173 -4.77 -7.44 25.27
CA ALA A 173 -4.85 -8.71 26.00
C ALA A 173 -3.82 -8.82 27.13
N LEU A 174 -2.64 -8.23 26.97
CA LEU A 174 -1.57 -8.25 27.99
C LEU A 174 -1.72 -7.14 29.06
N ASN A 175 -2.50 -6.08 28.81
CA ASN A 175 -2.57 -4.90 29.67
C ASN A 175 -4.03 -4.51 29.95
N PRO A 176 -4.66 -5.12 30.96
CA PRO A 176 -6.06 -4.86 31.29
C PRO A 176 -6.37 -3.39 31.63
N GLU A 177 -5.42 -2.66 32.22
CA GLU A 177 -5.60 -1.23 32.53
C GLU A 177 -5.81 -0.39 31.26
N PHE A 178 -5.11 -0.73 30.18
CA PHE A 178 -5.26 -0.03 28.91
C PHE A 178 -6.63 -0.29 28.28
N GLU A 179 -7.18 -1.49 28.47
CA GLU A 179 -8.55 -1.83 28.05
C GLU A 179 -9.59 -0.99 28.78
N ARG A 180 -9.43 -0.77 30.09
CA ARG A 180 -10.32 0.10 30.87
C ARG A 180 -10.35 1.52 30.33
N ILE A 181 -9.19 2.07 29.93
CA ILE A 181 -9.11 3.41 29.33
C ILE A 181 -9.88 3.46 28.00
N ILE A 182 -9.77 2.43 27.17
CA ILE A 182 -10.50 2.34 25.89
C ILE A 182 -12.02 2.31 26.15
N GLU A 183 -12.48 1.51 27.11
CA GLU A 183 -13.91 1.38 27.38
C GLU A 183 -14.48 2.68 27.96
N GLN A 184 -13.75 3.35 28.86
CA GLN A 184 -14.11 4.69 29.35
C GLN A 184 -14.21 5.70 28.21
N THR A 185 -13.28 5.69 27.25
CA THR A 185 -13.36 6.60 26.09
C THR A 185 -14.47 6.26 25.11
N ARG A 186 -14.87 4.99 25.01
CA ARG A 186 -15.95 4.53 24.13
C ARG A 186 -17.32 5.06 24.60
N ILE A 187 -17.58 5.01 25.89
CA ILE A 187 -18.85 5.47 26.49
C ILE A 187 -19.09 6.95 26.21
N VAL A 188 -18.08 7.80 26.41
CA VAL A 188 -18.17 9.25 26.17
C VAL A 188 -18.55 9.56 24.71
N ARG A 189 -18.09 8.75 23.76
CA ARG A 189 -18.34 8.97 22.33
C ARG A 189 -19.73 8.56 21.89
N VAL A 190 -20.23 7.43 22.38
CA VAL A 190 -21.61 6.99 22.07
C VAL A 190 -22.61 8.06 22.52
N ALA A 191 -22.34 8.70 23.66
CA ALA A 191 -23.12 9.84 24.14
C ALA A 191 -23.02 11.08 23.21
N GLN A 192 -21.83 11.40 22.68
CA GLN A 192 -21.64 12.55 21.78
C GLN A 192 -22.16 12.33 20.35
N THR A 193 -22.11 11.10 19.81
CA THR A 193 -22.58 10.83 18.44
C THR A 193 -24.11 10.83 18.28
N ARG A 194 -24.87 10.96 19.38
CA ARG A 194 -26.32 11.22 19.33
C ARG A 194 -26.66 12.70 19.10
N ILE A 195 -25.67 13.59 19.01
CA ILE A 195 -25.89 14.92 18.44
C ILE A 195 -26.04 14.74 16.92
N ILE A 196 -27.28 14.54 16.51
CA ILE A 196 -27.74 14.51 15.12
C ILE A 196 -27.13 15.73 14.43
N ARG A 197 -26.24 15.50 13.46
CA ARG A 197 -25.74 16.60 12.63
C ARG A 197 -26.94 17.17 11.87
N ALA A 198 -27.35 18.38 12.23
CA ALA A 198 -28.31 19.13 11.44
C ALA A 198 -27.78 19.23 10.00
N PRO A 199 -28.59 18.91 8.98
CA PRO A 199 -28.14 18.94 7.59
C PRO A 199 -27.74 20.36 7.19
N ASN A 200 -26.56 20.48 6.58
CA ASN A 200 -25.98 21.75 6.19
C ASN A 200 -26.74 22.29 4.96
N LEU A 201 -27.47 23.38 5.18
CA LEU A 201 -27.85 24.47 4.26
C LEU A 201 -27.40 24.35 2.79
N THR A 202 -28.24 23.75 1.96
CA THR A 202 -28.45 24.19 0.56
C THR A 202 -29.95 24.27 0.27
N GLY A 203 -30.52 25.44 0.56
CA GLY A 203 -31.40 26.17 -0.36
C GLY A 203 -32.79 25.67 -0.71
N ILE A 204 -33.32 24.62 -0.09
CA ILE A 204 -34.75 24.29 -0.14
C ILE A 204 -35.20 24.16 1.32
N LEU A 205 -36.37 24.71 1.66
CA LEU A 205 -37.09 24.42 2.91
C LEU A 205 -37.42 22.93 2.96
N ALA A 206 -36.40 22.08 3.10
CA ALA A 206 -36.56 20.72 3.53
C ALA A 206 -37.01 20.84 4.98
N GLY A 207 -38.32 20.64 5.21
CA GLY A 207 -38.80 20.34 6.54
C GLY A 207 -37.86 19.32 7.18
N THR A 208 -37.63 19.44 8.49
CA THR A 208 -36.76 18.52 9.24
C THR A 208 -36.96 17.11 8.72
N PRO A 209 -35.94 16.46 8.13
CA PRO A 209 -36.13 15.18 7.48
C PRO A 209 -36.75 14.25 8.51
N ASP A 210 -37.93 13.71 8.18
CA ASP A 210 -38.64 12.81 9.06
C ASP A 210 -37.65 11.74 9.53
N ALA A 211 -37.46 11.62 10.84
CA ALA A 211 -36.48 10.72 11.43
C ALA A 211 -36.71 9.29 10.91
N THR A 212 -37.97 8.92 10.66
CA THR A 212 -38.40 7.65 10.08
C THR A 212 -37.87 7.47 8.67
N LEU A 213 -38.04 8.49 7.82
CA LEU A 213 -37.56 8.46 6.43
C LEU A 213 -36.03 8.37 6.38
N ALA A 214 -35.33 9.17 7.19
CA ALA A 214 -33.88 9.15 7.24
C ALA A 214 -33.34 7.79 7.73
N ALA A 215 -33.98 7.18 8.73
CA ALA A 215 -33.62 5.84 9.22
C ALA A 215 -33.88 4.75 8.17
N ALA A 216 -35.01 4.81 7.46
CA ALA A 216 -35.32 3.87 6.38
C ALA A 216 -34.33 4.01 5.20
N GLN A 217 -33.98 5.23 4.80
CA GLN A 217 -32.97 5.48 3.77
C GLN A 217 -31.60 4.91 4.15
N ALA A 218 -31.15 5.15 5.39
CA ALA A 218 -29.88 4.63 5.88
C ALA A 218 -29.86 3.08 6.00
N ALA A 219 -31.03 2.46 6.18
CA ALA A 219 -31.17 1.02 6.31
C ALA A 219 -31.09 0.26 4.98
N VAL A 220 -31.44 0.89 3.85
CA VAL A 220 -31.38 0.25 2.52
C VAL A 220 -30.05 0.57 1.84
N SER A 221 -29.38 -0.45 1.31
CA SER A 221 -28.08 -0.26 0.65
C SER A 221 -28.20 0.55 -0.65
N GLU A 222 -27.25 1.47 -0.88
CA GLU A 222 -27.15 2.23 -2.14
C GLU A 222 -26.88 1.35 -3.37
N ARG A 223 -26.45 0.10 -3.19
CA ARG A 223 -26.19 -0.86 -4.26
C ARG A 223 -27.45 -1.51 -4.82
N VAL A 224 -28.59 -1.36 -4.14
CA VAL A 224 -29.88 -1.85 -4.63
C VAL A 224 -30.33 -0.94 -5.79
N PRO A 225 -30.87 -1.50 -6.89
CA PRO A 225 -31.49 -0.74 -7.98
C PRO A 225 -32.43 0.33 -7.46
N TYR A 226 -32.45 1.47 -8.15
CA TYR A 226 -33.07 2.69 -7.65
C TYR A 226 -34.55 2.50 -7.33
N ASP A 227 -35.28 1.86 -8.23
CA ASP A 227 -36.69 1.49 -8.12
C ASP A 227 -36.98 0.60 -6.91
N ILE A 228 -36.28 -0.53 -6.78
CA ILE A 228 -36.42 -1.45 -5.63
C ILE A 228 -36.07 -0.73 -4.34
N ARG A 229 -35.05 0.13 -4.37
CA ARG A 229 -34.61 0.91 -3.21
C ARG A 229 -35.70 1.88 -2.74
N GLN A 230 -36.29 2.66 -3.65
CA GLN A 230 -37.34 3.62 -3.28
C GLN A 230 -38.60 2.94 -2.77
N GLU A 231 -39.01 1.83 -3.40
CA GLU A 231 -40.16 1.06 -2.96
C GLU A 231 -39.92 0.43 -1.57
N ALA A 232 -38.73 -0.15 -1.33
CA ALA A 232 -38.37 -0.68 -0.03
C ALA A 232 -38.34 0.39 1.08
N ILE A 233 -37.83 1.59 0.77
CA ILE A 233 -37.84 2.73 1.70
C ILE A 233 -39.29 3.11 2.03
N SER A 234 -40.13 3.29 1.01
CA SER A 234 -41.54 3.66 1.17
C SER A 234 -42.30 2.65 2.05
N LEU A 235 -42.18 1.36 1.73
CA LEU A 235 -42.81 0.28 2.51
C LEU A 235 -42.35 0.26 3.97
N THR A 236 -41.05 0.48 4.20
CA THR A 236 -40.50 0.51 5.56
C THR A 236 -41.02 1.71 6.34
N VAL A 237 -41.14 2.88 5.71
CA VAL A 237 -41.73 4.08 6.33
C VAL A 237 -43.19 3.85 6.67
N MET A 238 -43.96 3.27 5.75
CA MET A 238 -45.38 2.93 5.99
C MET A 238 -45.55 1.96 7.18
N ASP A 239 -44.73 0.92 7.28
CA ASP A 239 -44.80 -0.01 8.42
C ASP A 239 -44.53 0.68 9.77
N VAL A 240 -43.66 1.71 9.81
CA VAL A 240 -43.40 2.50 11.03
C VAL A 240 -44.58 3.43 11.33
N LEU A 241 -45.10 4.14 10.31
CA LEU A 241 -46.23 5.06 10.47
C LEU A 241 -47.49 4.34 10.94
N GLU A 242 -47.72 3.13 10.44
CA GLU A 242 -48.83 2.25 10.86
C GLU A 242 -48.56 1.51 12.18
N ARG A 243 -47.41 1.75 12.82
CA ARG A 243 -46.97 1.12 14.08
C ARG A 243 -46.90 -0.42 14.01
N ARG A 244 -46.67 -0.98 12.82
CA ARG A 244 -46.44 -2.43 12.64
C ARG A 244 -45.04 -2.84 13.08
N ILE A 245 -44.09 -1.91 13.04
CA ILE A 245 -42.71 -2.11 13.50
C ILE A 245 -42.24 -0.93 14.34
N THR A 246 -41.28 -1.19 15.22
CA THR A 246 -40.60 -0.16 16.02
C THR A 246 -39.35 0.37 15.32
N PHE A 247 -38.83 1.52 15.78
CA PHE A 247 -37.65 2.16 15.18
C PHE A 247 -36.39 1.27 15.17
N ASN A 248 -36.26 0.39 16.16
CA ASN A 248 -35.14 -0.55 16.27
C ASN A 248 -35.19 -1.68 15.22
N GLU A 249 -36.35 -1.91 14.61
CA GLU A 249 -36.59 -3.01 13.66
C GLU A 249 -36.47 -2.57 12.19
N ILE A 250 -36.34 -1.26 11.93
CA ILE A 250 -36.26 -0.66 10.59
C ILE A 250 -35.23 -1.37 9.71
N ALA A 251 -34.02 -1.61 10.22
CA ALA A 251 -32.95 -2.23 9.43
C ALA A 251 -33.24 -3.70 9.05
N ALA A 252 -33.90 -4.46 9.94
CA ALA A 252 -34.27 -5.83 9.66
C ALA A 252 -35.44 -5.89 8.66
N THR A 253 -36.44 -5.01 8.81
CA THR A 253 -37.61 -4.96 7.93
C THR A 253 -37.27 -4.42 6.54
N ALA A 254 -36.42 -3.41 6.44
CA ALA A 254 -35.92 -2.89 5.16
C ALA A 254 -35.25 -4.00 4.32
N ARG A 255 -34.41 -4.84 4.94
CA ARG A 255 -33.79 -6.00 4.26
C ARG A 255 -34.82 -7.02 3.80
N ARG A 256 -35.86 -7.28 4.59
CA ARG A 256 -36.97 -8.18 4.19
C ARG A 256 -37.74 -7.63 2.99
N HIS A 257 -38.05 -6.34 2.97
CA HIS A 257 -38.72 -5.69 1.83
C HIS A 257 -37.86 -5.75 0.57
N VAL A 258 -36.56 -5.43 0.66
CA VAL A 258 -35.63 -5.56 -0.48
C VAL A 258 -35.61 -7.00 -1.02
N SER A 259 -35.49 -8.00 -0.14
CA SER A 259 -35.50 -9.41 -0.55
C SER A 259 -36.81 -9.83 -1.21
N ARG A 260 -37.94 -9.35 -0.68
CA ARG A 260 -39.28 -9.60 -1.24
C ARG A 260 -39.43 -8.96 -2.62
N LEU A 261 -39.03 -7.70 -2.77
CA LEU A 261 -39.10 -6.99 -4.04
C LEU A 261 -38.20 -7.63 -5.10
N TYR A 262 -36.98 -8.04 -4.76
CA TYR A 262 -36.13 -8.81 -5.69
C TYR A 262 -36.76 -10.13 -6.13
N SER A 263 -37.45 -10.82 -5.21
CA SER A 263 -38.16 -12.05 -5.55
C SER A 263 -39.31 -11.79 -6.51
N GLN A 264 -40.00 -10.66 -6.39
CA GLN A 264 -41.10 -10.26 -7.28
C GLN A 264 -40.57 -9.72 -8.63
N ASP A 265 -39.48 -8.96 -8.60
CA ASP A 265 -38.87 -8.34 -9.79
C ASP A 265 -38.22 -9.37 -10.72
N ARG A 266 -37.76 -10.50 -10.18
CA ARG A 266 -37.41 -11.68 -11.00
C ARG A 266 -38.54 -12.11 -11.94
N TYR A 267 -39.80 -11.80 -11.60
CA TYR A 267 -40.97 -12.07 -12.43
C TYR A 267 -41.44 -10.86 -13.25
N ARG A 268 -40.86 -9.66 -13.06
CA ARG A 268 -41.15 -8.44 -13.83
C ARG A 268 -40.11 -8.17 -14.93
N GLN A 269 -39.65 -9.21 -15.61
CA GLN A 269 -38.90 -8.95 -16.84
C GLN A 269 -39.88 -8.44 -17.89
N SER A 270 -39.52 -7.36 -18.60
CA SER A 270 -40.32 -6.83 -19.70
C SER A 270 -40.68 -7.97 -20.65
N LEU A 271 -41.92 -7.99 -21.15
CA LEU A 271 -42.34 -8.94 -22.17
C LEU A 271 -41.52 -8.74 -23.46
N ASP A 272 -41.02 -7.52 -23.68
CA ASP A 272 -40.16 -7.17 -24.80
C ASP A 272 -38.68 -7.49 -24.56
N ALA A 273 -38.30 -7.93 -23.35
CA ALA A 273 -36.93 -8.34 -23.08
C ALA A 273 -36.63 -9.67 -23.80
N PRO A 274 -35.44 -9.80 -24.42
CA PRO A 274 -35.05 -11.05 -25.05
C PRO A 274 -34.96 -12.15 -23.99
N ILE A 275 -35.49 -13.32 -24.30
CA ILE A 275 -35.62 -14.40 -23.31
C ILE A 275 -34.26 -15.03 -22.94
N TRP A 276 -33.34 -15.03 -23.90
CA TRP A 276 -31.92 -15.35 -23.72
C TRP A 276 -31.12 -14.15 -24.22
N ASN A 277 -29.95 -13.89 -23.62
CA ASN A 277 -29.09 -12.74 -23.98
C ASN A 277 -28.68 -12.73 -25.46
N ASP A 278 -28.82 -13.86 -26.16
CA ASP A 278 -28.32 -14.10 -27.50
C ASP A 278 -29.46 -14.30 -28.52
N SER A 279 -30.72 -14.23 -28.07
CA SER A 279 -31.90 -14.49 -28.90
C SER A 279 -32.63 -13.21 -29.26
N ALA A 280 -33.13 -13.12 -30.50
CA ALA A 280 -34.05 -12.07 -30.92
C ALA A 280 -35.50 -12.33 -30.46
N THR A 281 -35.79 -13.52 -29.92
CA THR A 281 -37.11 -13.89 -29.42
C THR A 281 -37.39 -13.19 -28.10
N THR A 282 -38.44 -12.37 -28.09
CA THR A 282 -38.93 -11.70 -26.89
C THR A 282 -39.74 -12.66 -26.03
N ARG A 283 -39.94 -12.34 -24.75
CA ARG A 283 -40.81 -13.13 -23.88
C ARG A 283 -42.28 -13.08 -24.33
N LEU A 284 -42.68 -12.02 -25.04
CA LEU A 284 -44.00 -11.87 -25.65
C LEU A 284 -44.27 -12.97 -26.69
N ASP A 285 -43.26 -13.35 -27.47
CA ASP A 285 -43.37 -14.36 -28.54
C ASP A 285 -43.65 -15.78 -28.01
N MET A 286 -43.40 -16.02 -26.72
CA MET A 286 -43.66 -17.30 -26.02
C MET A 286 -45.03 -17.35 -25.34
N LEU A 287 -45.77 -16.24 -25.28
CA LEU A 287 -47.17 -16.19 -24.84
C LEU A 287 -48.10 -16.49 -26.03
N THR A 288 -47.85 -17.59 -26.72
CA THR A 288 -48.70 -18.08 -27.81
C THR A 288 -49.75 -19.04 -27.23
N GLU A 289 -51.01 -18.66 -27.43
CA GLU A 289 -52.23 -19.49 -27.38
C GLU A 289 -52.73 -19.94 -25.99
N GLY A 290 -53.72 -19.22 -25.44
CA GLY A 290 -54.52 -19.74 -24.33
C GLY A 290 -55.42 -18.76 -23.56
N ILE A 291 -55.38 -17.45 -23.81
CA ILE A 291 -56.16 -16.46 -23.01
C ILE A 291 -57.53 -16.13 -23.65
N TRP A 292 -57.85 -16.70 -24.82
CA TRP A 292 -59.13 -16.49 -25.52
C TRP A 292 -59.79 -17.81 -25.97
N GLN A 293 -59.90 -18.80 -25.08
CA GLN A 293 -60.84 -19.92 -25.20
C GLN A 293 -61.77 -19.96 -23.99
#